data_AF-A0A926V7N3-F1
#
_entry.id   AF-A0A926V7N3-F1
#
_cell.length_a   1.000
_cell.length_b   1.000
_cell.length_c   1.000
_cell.angle_alpha   90.00
_cell.angle_beta   90.00
_cell.angle_gamma   90.00
#
_symmetry.space_group_name_H-M   'P 1'
#
loop_
_entity.id
_entity.type
_entity.pdbx_description
1 polymer ?
#
loop_
_entity_poly.entity_id
_entity_poly.type
_entity_poly.pdbx_seq_one_letter_code
_entity_poly.pdbx_strand_id
1 'polypeptide(L)'
;MRLRRLIYGVLGIWVAISIGTVQPIASTKSAHLIESFLGLSITPSPALASSDAPATLVSIRREGGRCIQPGCFSEVVIFVDGTYRYTTHQTTPVTGHLTEAELESLRERIAQSDIRAIRNAGTPVNGAVYPLCQVAVDGREAIYTLHVHGLVEELRGCNTQIDVSNPLVQQLEQLYENISTQAQQPVEPPQEVEGTTTTRPRRRSLPRPVANSVRRSFQRDYQNRLANIRIVRSARVAWKDCLPDLPQGRFSYGPCEPQSHEGWRVEVSGEFPSIQQRITRVYYADRQRWAVMNAAASLTDSERSQLATALQIPLSQVQVSAVQEVSLLPATACPDEGFCPSPPLALAWRVLVAGNRGERIIPISTLGQPIDVEDAFAYFGEGDRAALGTLPVPLANAVVRDAWERLTTTELVSDSNSETTGELDFGVDSIEPVTWNECQGGSGPTRPFRGICPNITRSGWRMVVAGGTAQNPFRLVYYILQGTDPQSWAVQPDGQQSIPEAVQQRILAAAAQQTGVSASSLHLHWVDARLFDRCLNTAEDAISCGTDIRPGWAVQFLGPQTNSTDWGEPLWTFHTNLTGTDVRLVNQGQWAPPP
;
A
#
# COMPACT_ATOMS: atom_id res chain seq x y z
N MET A 1 49.49 11.96 -45.05
CA MET A 1 48.03 12.01 -44.83
C MET A 1 47.75 12.78 -43.55
N ARG A 2 46.67 13.56 -43.55
CA ARG A 2 46.50 14.83 -42.81
C ARG A 2 46.15 14.64 -41.33
N LEU A 3 46.91 15.31 -40.46
CA LEU A 3 46.55 15.63 -39.08
C LEU A 3 45.58 16.82 -39.11
N ARG A 4 44.35 16.68 -38.60
CA ARG A 4 43.43 17.81 -38.35
C ARG A 4 43.39 18.10 -36.85
N ARG A 5 43.84 19.30 -36.49
CA ARG A 5 43.66 19.91 -35.16
C ARG A 5 42.23 20.45 -35.05
N LEU A 6 41.53 20.09 -33.98
CA LEU A 6 40.26 20.69 -33.58
C LEU A 6 40.54 21.74 -32.50
N ILE A 7 40.20 22.99 -32.82
CA ILE A 7 40.25 24.14 -31.91
C ILE A 7 38.85 24.27 -31.32
N TYR A 8 38.71 24.09 -30.00
CA TYR A 8 37.49 24.45 -29.28
C TYR A 8 37.60 25.90 -28.81
N GLY A 9 36.74 26.77 -29.34
CA GLY A 9 36.55 28.14 -28.88
C GLY A 9 35.65 28.15 -27.65
N VAL A 10 36.13 28.75 -26.56
CA VAL A 10 35.37 29.01 -25.33
C VAL A 10 34.57 30.29 -25.54
N LEU A 11 33.25 30.19 -25.60
CA LEU A 11 32.33 31.33 -25.58
C LEU A 11 31.97 31.62 -24.11
N GLY A 12 32.57 32.68 -23.55
CA GLY A 12 32.22 33.18 -22.21
C GLY A 12 30.93 33.99 -22.25
N ILE A 13 29.87 33.48 -21.62
CA ILE A 13 28.64 34.22 -21.35
C ILE A 13 28.77 34.89 -19.98
N TRP A 14 28.79 36.22 -19.97
CA TRP A 14 28.70 37.02 -18.75
C TRP A 14 27.24 37.19 -18.35
N VAL A 15 26.86 36.70 -17.18
CA VAL A 15 25.56 36.96 -16.54
C VAL A 15 25.74 38.12 -15.57
N ALA A 16 25.03 39.23 -15.82
CA ALA A 16 24.96 40.37 -14.92
C ALA A 16 23.98 40.06 -13.78
N ILE A 17 24.49 40.08 -12.54
CA ILE A 17 23.69 39.97 -11.32
C ILE A 17 23.33 41.39 -10.86
N SER A 18 22.06 41.76 -10.95
CA SER A 18 21.52 42.98 -10.34
C SER A 18 21.21 42.76 -8.87
N ILE A 19 21.95 43.44 -7.99
CA ILE A 19 21.74 43.47 -6.54
C ILE A 19 20.64 44.50 -6.25
N GLY A 20 19.47 44.03 -5.81
CA GLY A 20 18.41 44.87 -5.27
C GLY A 20 18.67 45.19 -3.80
N THR A 21 18.77 46.48 -3.48
CA THR A 21 18.94 47.00 -2.12
C THR A 21 17.60 47.03 -1.38
N VAL A 22 17.52 46.39 -0.21
CA VAL A 22 16.37 46.42 0.69
C VAL A 22 16.53 47.61 1.65
N GLN A 23 15.56 48.52 1.66
CA GLN A 23 15.46 49.61 2.65
C GLN A 23 14.89 49.10 3.98
N PRO A 24 15.36 49.62 5.14
CA PRO A 24 14.79 49.30 6.44
C PRO A 24 13.55 50.16 6.74
N ILE A 25 12.46 49.52 7.16
CA ILE A 25 11.24 50.20 7.64
C ILE A 25 11.49 50.67 9.08
N ALA A 26 11.29 51.98 9.27
CA ALA A 26 11.45 52.67 10.54
C ALA A 26 10.34 52.31 11.54
N SER A 27 10.78 52.09 12.78
CA SER A 27 9.98 52.02 14.00
C SER A 27 9.28 53.35 14.28
N THR A 28 7.98 53.32 14.50
CA THR A 28 7.24 54.44 15.11
C THR A 28 6.54 53.96 16.38
N LYS A 29 6.93 54.58 17.50
CA LYS A 29 6.21 54.59 18.77
C LYS A 29 4.91 55.37 18.59
N SER A 30 3.83 54.93 19.22
CA SER A 30 2.72 55.79 19.58
C SER A 30 2.10 55.28 20.88
N ALA A 31 2.04 56.17 21.86
CA ALA A 31 1.42 55.99 23.15
C ALA A 31 0.13 56.82 23.21
N HIS A 32 -0.82 56.30 24.00
CA HIS A 32 -2.01 56.94 24.60
C HIS A 32 -3.11 57.51 23.68
N LEU A 33 -4.30 56.93 23.80
CA LEU A 33 -5.48 57.66 24.30
C LEU A 33 -6.56 56.67 24.80
N ILE A 34 -7.02 56.97 26.02
CA ILE A 34 -8.19 56.41 26.70
C ILE A 34 -9.41 57.21 26.20
N GLU A 35 -10.51 56.54 25.83
CA GLU A 35 -11.88 56.90 26.25
C GLU A 35 -12.94 55.94 25.66
N SER A 36 -13.74 55.39 26.57
CA SER A 36 -15.21 55.27 26.51
C SER A 36 -15.89 54.71 25.25
N PHE A 37 -16.33 53.45 25.31
CA PHE A 37 -17.61 53.02 24.70
C PHE A 37 -18.22 51.86 25.49
N LEU A 38 -19.22 52.19 26.31
CA LEU A 38 -20.21 51.25 26.85
C LEU A 38 -21.25 50.98 25.76
N GLY A 39 -21.49 49.71 25.44
CA GLY A 39 -22.63 49.31 24.60
C GLY A 39 -22.34 48.16 23.64
N LEU A 40 -22.04 46.97 24.16
CA LEU A 40 -22.08 45.73 23.38
C LEU A 40 -23.30 44.91 23.81
N SER A 41 -24.26 44.83 22.90
CA SER A 41 -25.38 43.89 22.96
C SER A 41 -24.83 42.46 22.93
N ILE A 42 -25.14 41.69 23.96
CA ILE A 42 -24.84 40.26 24.04
C ILE A 42 -25.66 39.55 22.97
N THR A 43 -25.01 39.14 21.88
CA THR A 43 -25.58 38.14 20.96
C THR A 43 -25.58 36.79 21.67
N PRO A 44 -26.71 36.05 21.70
CA PRO A 44 -26.76 34.73 22.32
C PRO A 44 -25.80 33.79 21.59
N SER A 45 -24.95 33.10 22.36
CA SER A 45 -24.10 32.02 21.87
C SER A 45 -24.93 31.02 21.06
N PRO A 46 -24.43 30.53 19.92
CA PRO A 46 -25.08 29.42 19.22
C PRO A 46 -25.17 28.24 20.18
N ALA A 47 -26.39 27.73 20.37
CA ALA A 47 -26.64 26.53 21.13
C ALA A 47 -25.71 25.42 20.61
N LEU A 48 -24.90 24.85 21.50
CA LEU A 48 -24.14 23.64 21.26
C LEU A 48 -25.12 22.61 20.69
N ALA A 49 -24.95 22.24 19.43
CA ALA A 49 -25.67 21.14 18.82
C ALA A 49 -25.44 19.91 19.71
N SER A 50 -26.51 19.37 20.30
CA SER A 50 -26.43 18.08 20.99
C SER A 50 -25.91 17.08 19.98
N SER A 51 -24.70 16.59 20.20
CA SER A 51 -24.20 15.46 19.43
C SER A 51 -25.10 14.29 19.77
N ASP A 52 -26.02 13.91 18.87
CA ASP A 52 -26.90 12.74 18.96
C ASP A 52 -26.13 11.41 18.86
N ALA A 53 -24.83 11.41 19.15
CA ALA A 53 -24.05 10.19 19.21
C ALA A 53 -24.55 9.34 20.40
N PRO A 54 -24.91 8.07 20.18
CA PRO A 54 -25.34 7.21 21.27
C PRO A 54 -24.20 7.09 22.29
N ALA A 55 -24.55 7.10 23.59
CA ALA A 55 -23.57 6.99 24.65
C ALA A 55 -22.86 5.63 24.59
N THR A 56 -21.56 5.59 24.81
CA THR A 56 -20.78 4.34 24.85
C THR A 56 -21.05 3.60 26.15
N LEU A 57 -21.27 2.28 26.06
CA LEU A 57 -21.36 1.38 27.20
C LEU A 57 -19.99 0.77 27.53
N VAL A 58 -19.33 0.21 26.51
CA VAL A 58 -17.99 -0.38 26.64
C VAL A 58 -17.21 -0.27 25.32
N SER A 59 -15.90 -0.04 25.42
CA SER A 59 -14.95 -0.21 24.31
C SER A 59 -13.93 -1.29 24.64
N ILE A 60 -13.66 -2.18 23.68
CA ILE A 60 -12.66 -3.25 23.75
C ILE A 60 -11.66 -3.03 22.62
N ARG A 61 -10.44 -2.61 22.97
CA ARG A 61 -9.38 -2.32 22.00
C ARG A 61 -8.25 -3.35 22.12
N ARG A 62 -7.75 -3.79 20.97
CA ARG A 62 -6.58 -4.67 20.84
C ARG A 62 -5.44 -3.93 20.18
N GLU A 63 -4.30 -3.90 20.85
CA GLU A 63 -3.07 -3.30 20.36
C GLU A 63 -1.93 -4.33 20.40
N GLY A 64 -0.91 -4.15 19.57
CA GLY A 64 0.33 -4.94 19.62
C GLY A 64 0.92 -5.28 18.25
N GLY A 65 2.23 -5.51 18.22
CA GLY A 65 3.02 -5.62 16.97
C GLY A 65 3.08 -7.00 16.33
N ARG A 66 2.54 -8.05 16.98
CA ARG A 66 2.62 -9.45 16.51
C ARG A 66 1.32 -10.24 16.58
N CYS A 67 0.15 -9.60 16.64
CA CYS A 67 -1.10 -10.37 16.62
C CYS A 67 -1.31 -11.08 15.27
N ILE A 68 -1.56 -12.39 15.33
CA ILE A 68 -2.09 -13.17 14.21
C ILE A 68 -3.51 -12.65 13.94
N GLN A 69 -3.87 -12.29 12.70
CA GLN A 69 -5.25 -11.95 12.34
C GLN A 69 -6.20 -13.10 12.74
N PRO A 70 -7.43 -12.84 13.26
CA PRO A 70 -8.14 -11.56 13.40
C PRO A 70 -7.66 -10.64 14.51
N GLY A 71 -7.86 -9.32 14.35
CA GLY A 71 -8.07 -8.43 15.50
C GLY A 71 -6.83 -7.69 16.02
N CYS A 72 -5.86 -7.39 15.16
CA CYS A 72 -4.71 -6.56 15.50
C CYS A 72 -5.00 -5.10 15.13
N PHE A 73 -4.79 -4.16 16.07
CA PHE A 73 -5.22 -2.76 15.92
C PHE A 73 -6.70 -2.64 15.56
N SER A 74 -7.52 -3.21 16.42
CA SER A 74 -8.98 -3.18 16.26
C SER A 74 -9.70 -2.84 17.54
N GLU A 75 -10.88 -2.29 17.38
CA GLU A 75 -11.71 -1.79 18.47
C GLU A 75 -13.16 -2.23 18.24
N VAL A 76 -13.78 -2.76 19.28
CA VAL A 76 -15.23 -2.97 19.38
C VAL A 76 -15.77 -1.92 20.34
N VAL A 77 -16.62 -1.02 19.84
CA VAL A 77 -17.37 -0.06 20.66
C VAL A 77 -18.82 -0.53 20.72
N ILE A 78 -19.33 -0.81 21.91
CA ILE A 78 -20.72 -1.15 22.17
C ILE A 78 -21.37 0.06 22.84
N PHE A 79 -22.49 0.51 22.28
CA PHE A 79 -23.25 1.64 22.76
C PHE A 79 -24.38 1.22 23.71
N VAL A 80 -24.90 2.18 24.46
CA VAL A 80 -25.96 1.97 25.46
C VAL A 80 -27.23 1.40 24.81
N ASP A 81 -27.52 1.70 23.55
CA ASP A 81 -28.67 1.17 22.81
C ASP A 81 -28.45 -0.23 22.21
N GLY A 82 -27.29 -0.85 22.47
CA GLY A 82 -26.92 -2.17 21.94
C GLY A 82 -26.40 -2.15 20.51
N THR A 83 -26.35 -0.99 19.84
CA THR A 83 -25.56 -0.88 18.62
C THR A 83 -24.09 -1.16 18.95
N TYR A 84 -23.36 -1.74 18.01
CA TYR A 84 -21.91 -1.83 18.11
C TYR A 84 -21.24 -1.39 16.82
N ARG A 85 -19.99 -0.98 16.94
CA ARG A 85 -19.08 -0.65 15.83
C ARG A 85 -17.77 -1.40 16.03
N TYR A 86 -17.40 -2.20 15.04
CA TYR A 86 -16.09 -2.83 14.94
C TYR A 86 -15.24 -2.09 13.92
N THR A 87 -14.05 -1.67 14.32
CA THR A 87 -13.09 -0.98 13.45
C THR A 87 -11.74 -1.69 13.47
N THR A 88 -11.10 -1.78 12.32
CA THR A 88 -9.69 -2.19 12.19
C THR A 88 -8.95 -1.13 11.38
N HIS A 89 -7.62 -1.12 11.44
CA HIS A 89 -6.81 -0.21 10.62
C HIS A 89 -6.91 -0.48 9.09
N GLN A 90 -7.50 -1.60 8.66
CA GLN A 90 -7.50 -2.04 7.25
C GLN A 90 -8.88 -2.08 6.61
N THR A 91 -9.97 -1.93 7.38
CA THR A 91 -11.32 -2.21 6.88
C THR A 91 -12.31 -1.12 7.26
N THR A 92 -13.32 -0.94 6.42
CA THR A 92 -14.46 -0.07 6.72
C THR A 92 -15.13 -0.53 8.02
N PRO A 93 -15.54 0.40 8.91
CA PRO A 93 -16.23 0.04 10.15
C PRO A 93 -17.44 -0.86 9.88
N VAL A 94 -17.54 -1.97 10.60
CA VAL A 94 -18.71 -2.85 10.58
C VAL A 94 -19.60 -2.48 11.75
N THR A 95 -20.89 -2.27 11.49
CA THR A 95 -21.89 -1.98 12.52
C THR A 95 -22.89 -3.11 12.64
N GLY A 96 -23.38 -3.35 13.85
CA GLY A 96 -24.47 -4.29 14.10
C GLY A 96 -25.19 -3.97 15.39
N HIS A 97 -25.99 -4.92 15.87
CA HIS A 97 -26.72 -4.82 17.12
C HIS A 97 -26.55 -6.11 17.92
N LEU A 98 -26.38 -5.96 19.23
CA LEU A 98 -26.56 -7.05 20.18
C LEU A 98 -28.04 -7.39 20.32
N THR A 99 -28.34 -8.64 20.63
CA THR A 99 -29.70 -8.99 21.07
C THR A 99 -30.00 -8.31 22.42
N GLU A 100 -31.27 -8.04 22.69
CA GLU A 100 -31.68 -7.44 23.97
C GLU A 100 -31.20 -8.26 25.18
N ALA A 101 -31.21 -9.60 25.05
CA ALA A 101 -30.71 -10.50 26.10
C ALA A 101 -29.20 -10.39 26.33
N GLU A 102 -28.40 -10.24 25.26
CA GLU A 102 -26.95 -10.02 25.36
C GLU A 102 -26.63 -8.65 25.96
N LEU A 103 -27.36 -7.61 25.54
CA LEU A 103 -27.18 -6.25 26.04
C LEU A 103 -27.53 -6.16 27.54
N GLU A 104 -28.65 -6.74 27.95
CA GLU A 104 -29.07 -6.71 29.35
C GLU A 104 -28.13 -7.53 30.24
N SER A 105 -27.70 -8.70 29.77
CA SER A 105 -26.68 -9.51 30.43
C SER A 105 -25.35 -8.75 30.60
N LEU A 106 -24.93 -8.01 29.57
CA LEU A 106 -23.72 -7.18 29.62
C LEU A 106 -23.86 -6.02 30.61
N ARG A 107 -24.99 -5.30 30.61
CA ARG A 107 -25.27 -4.22 31.56
C ARG A 107 -25.27 -4.71 33.00
N GLU A 108 -25.98 -5.82 33.27
CA GLU A 108 -26.04 -6.43 34.58
C GLU A 108 -24.63 -6.81 35.06
N ARG A 109 -23.84 -7.44 34.19
CA ARG A 109 -22.47 -7.85 34.54
C ARG A 109 -21.55 -6.68 34.80
N ILE A 110 -21.63 -5.61 34.00
CA ILE A 110 -20.87 -4.37 34.24
C ILE A 110 -21.29 -3.74 35.57
N ALA A 111 -22.59 -3.66 35.86
CA ALA A 111 -23.11 -3.07 37.09
C ALA A 111 -22.73 -3.85 38.35
N GLN A 112 -22.64 -5.19 38.26
CA GLN A 112 -22.26 -6.06 39.37
C GLN A 112 -20.74 -6.18 39.57
N SER A 113 -19.93 -5.77 38.61
CA SER A 113 -18.48 -5.95 38.65
C SER A 113 -17.78 -4.82 39.40
N ASP A 114 -16.93 -5.18 40.36
CA ASP A 114 -15.98 -4.25 40.96
C ASP A 114 -14.72 -4.15 40.07
N ILE A 115 -14.73 -3.20 39.14
CA ILE A 115 -13.63 -2.97 38.18
C ILE A 115 -12.31 -2.69 38.90
N ARG A 116 -12.35 -2.05 40.09
CA ARG A 116 -11.15 -1.78 40.88
C ARG A 116 -10.62 -3.06 41.51
N ALA A 117 -11.50 -3.94 42.00
CA ALA A 117 -11.09 -5.26 42.48
C ALA A 117 -10.47 -6.09 41.34
N ILE A 118 -11.02 -6.06 40.12
CA ILE A 118 -10.44 -6.74 38.95
C ILE A 118 -9.03 -6.19 38.67
N ARG A 119 -8.88 -4.85 38.66
CA ARG A 119 -7.59 -4.19 38.48
C ARG A 119 -6.58 -4.55 39.56
N ASN A 120 -7.01 -4.67 40.81
CA ASN A 120 -6.14 -4.95 41.95
C ASN A 120 -5.82 -6.43 42.14
N ALA A 121 -6.66 -7.33 41.63
CA ALA A 121 -6.47 -8.78 41.72
C ALA A 121 -5.40 -9.29 40.74
N GLY A 122 -5.19 -8.60 39.63
CA GLY A 122 -4.17 -8.98 38.67
C GLY A 122 -2.76 -8.70 39.20
N THR A 123 -1.81 -9.53 38.78
CA THR A 123 -0.38 -9.30 39.04
C THR A 123 0.08 -8.06 38.27
N PRO A 124 0.71 -7.06 38.92
CA PRO A 124 1.38 -5.98 38.22
C PRO A 124 2.38 -6.57 37.23
N VAL A 125 2.39 -6.05 36.00
CA VAL A 125 3.34 -6.51 34.98
C VAL A 125 4.71 -5.92 35.33
N ASN A 126 5.49 -6.66 36.12
CA ASN A 126 6.87 -6.31 36.46
C ASN A 126 7.73 -6.34 35.19
N GLY A 127 8.27 -5.19 34.79
CA GLY A 127 9.02 -5.05 33.54
C GLY A 127 8.31 -4.23 32.46
N ALA A 128 7.17 -3.60 32.75
CA ALA A 128 6.69 -2.48 31.96
C ALA A 128 7.76 -1.36 31.99
N VAL A 129 8.64 -1.34 30.99
CA VAL A 129 9.55 -0.21 30.75
C VAL A 129 8.67 0.92 30.25
N TYR A 130 8.06 1.66 31.16
CA TYR A 130 7.19 2.78 30.84
C TYR A 130 7.87 3.69 29.79
N PRO A 131 7.26 3.91 28.61
CA PRO A 131 5.85 3.72 28.24
C PRO A 131 5.50 2.40 27.51
N LEU A 132 6.45 1.48 27.34
CA LEU A 132 6.30 0.28 26.52
C LEU A 132 5.77 -0.90 27.31
N CYS A 133 4.60 -1.35 26.86
CA CYS A 133 4.02 -2.58 27.32
C CYS A 133 4.70 -3.78 26.65
N GLN A 134 5.39 -4.60 27.45
CA GLN A 134 6.00 -5.83 26.96
C GLN A 134 4.96 -6.78 26.32
N VAL A 135 3.73 -6.79 26.84
CA VAL A 135 2.61 -7.55 26.27
C VAL A 135 2.20 -7.04 24.88
N ALA A 136 2.40 -5.75 24.56
CA ALA A 136 2.11 -5.21 23.22
C ALA A 136 3.26 -5.48 22.22
N VAL A 137 4.48 -5.68 22.69
CA VAL A 137 5.64 -6.01 21.83
C VAL A 137 5.57 -7.47 21.38
N ASP A 138 5.31 -8.38 22.32
CA ASP A 138 5.35 -9.83 22.08
C ASP A 138 3.96 -10.48 21.94
N GLY A 139 2.87 -9.78 22.27
CA GLY A 139 1.51 -10.32 22.33
C GLY A 139 0.41 -9.33 21.97
N ARG A 140 -0.81 -9.61 22.45
CA ARG A 140 -2.01 -8.77 22.28
C ARG A 140 -2.30 -8.04 23.59
N GLU A 141 -2.15 -6.73 23.62
CA GLU A 141 -2.70 -5.92 24.72
C GLU A 141 -4.23 -5.85 24.55
N ALA A 142 -4.95 -6.12 25.63
CA ALA A 142 -6.37 -5.84 25.74
C ALA A 142 -6.57 -4.57 26.57
N ILE A 143 -7.34 -3.62 26.04
CA ILE A 143 -7.76 -2.41 26.73
C ILE A 143 -9.28 -2.40 26.80
N TYR A 144 -9.83 -2.38 28.00
CA TYR A 144 -11.27 -2.28 28.24
C TYR A 144 -11.59 -0.92 28.84
N THR A 145 -12.45 -0.16 28.17
CA THR A 145 -12.98 1.11 28.68
C THR A 145 -14.46 0.93 28.99
N LEU A 146 -14.85 1.01 30.26
CA LEU A 146 -16.21 0.77 30.72
C LEU A 146 -16.85 2.07 31.22
N HIS A 147 -18.09 2.32 30.84
CA HIS A 147 -18.86 3.46 31.32
C HIS A 147 -19.86 3.00 32.40
N VAL A 148 -19.50 3.18 33.66
CA VAL A 148 -20.25 2.69 34.83
C VAL A 148 -20.78 3.90 35.61
N HIS A 149 -22.10 4.08 35.67
CA HIS A 149 -22.74 5.20 36.38
C HIS A 149 -22.22 6.59 35.98
N GLY A 150 -21.87 6.78 34.70
CA GLY A 150 -21.31 8.04 34.18
C GLY A 150 -19.83 8.24 34.46
N LEU A 151 -19.16 7.30 35.13
CA LEU A 151 -17.71 7.26 35.27
C LEU A 151 -17.09 6.38 34.19
N VAL A 152 -15.91 6.77 33.71
CA VAL A 152 -15.10 5.98 32.79
C VAL A 152 -14.04 5.25 33.59
N GLU A 153 -14.08 3.92 33.58
CA GLU A 153 -13.07 3.06 34.21
C GLU A 153 -12.32 2.27 33.13
N GLU A 154 -11.00 2.19 33.25
CA GLU A 154 -10.14 1.53 32.27
C GLU A 154 -9.41 0.32 32.89
N LEU A 155 -9.34 -0.78 32.14
CA LEU A 155 -8.51 -1.95 32.43
C LEU A 155 -7.54 -2.18 31.28
N ARG A 156 -6.24 -2.05 31.53
CA ARG A 156 -5.18 -2.27 30.53
C ARG A 156 -4.33 -3.47 30.90
N GLY A 157 -4.15 -4.39 29.95
CA GLY A 157 -3.30 -5.57 30.12
C GLY A 157 -1.83 -5.25 30.42
N CYS A 158 -1.41 -4.02 30.13
CA CYS A 158 -0.05 -3.55 30.34
C CYS A 158 0.25 -3.06 31.75
N ASN A 159 -0.78 -2.59 32.46
CA ASN A 159 -0.62 -2.16 33.84
C ASN A 159 -0.73 -3.36 34.78
N THR A 160 -1.60 -4.30 34.42
CA THR A 160 -1.92 -5.45 35.26
C THR A 160 -2.31 -6.63 34.38
N GLN A 161 -1.84 -7.83 34.72
CA GLN A 161 -2.31 -9.05 34.09
C GLN A 161 -3.81 -9.21 34.37
N ILE A 162 -4.62 -9.07 33.32
CA ILE A 162 -6.07 -9.18 33.41
C ILE A 162 -6.44 -10.65 33.62
N ASP A 163 -7.17 -10.93 34.69
CA ASP A 163 -7.67 -12.27 34.95
C ASP A 163 -8.78 -12.63 33.95
N VAL A 164 -8.42 -13.42 32.94
CA VAL A 164 -9.35 -13.92 31.91
C VAL A 164 -10.39 -14.89 32.46
N SER A 165 -10.26 -15.36 33.71
CA SER A 165 -11.29 -16.14 34.38
C SER A 165 -12.38 -15.29 35.02
N ASN A 166 -12.16 -13.97 35.12
CA ASN A 166 -13.17 -13.05 35.64
C ASN A 166 -14.44 -13.08 34.76
N PRO A 167 -15.65 -13.22 35.34
CA PRO A 167 -16.87 -13.36 34.56
C PRO A 167 -17.13 -12.19 33.60
N LEU A 168 -16.78 -10.95 33.96
CA LEU A 168 -16.94 -9.79 33.07
C LEU A 168 -15.97 -9.87 31.90
N VAL A 169 -14.70 -10.15 32.18
CA VAL A 169 -13.67 -10.27 31.15
C VAL A 169 -14.03 -11.39 30.16
N GLN A 170 -14.51 -12.55 30.63
CA GLN A 170 -14.98 -13.63 29.77
C GLN A 170 -16.10 -13.21 28.81
N GLN A 171 -17.08 -12.44 29.30
CA GLN A 171 -18.17 -11.97 28.45
C GLN A 171 -17.68 -10.95 27.41
N LEU A 172 -16.78 -10.04 27.79
CA LEU A 172 -16.20 -9.05 26.88
C LEU A 172 -15.35 -9.73 25.80
N GLU A 173 -14.52 -10.71 26.19
CA GLU A 173 -13.73 -11.53 25.28
C GLU A 173 -14.63 -12.29 24.28
N GLN A 174 -15.70 -12.91 24.76
CA GLN A 174 -16.65 -13.63 23.92
C GLN A 174 -17.38 -12.69 22.93
N LEU A 175 -17.84 -11.52 23.39
CA LEU A 175 -18.46 -10.52 22.53
C LEU A 175 -17.49 -10.02 21.46
N TYR A 176 -16.25 -9.75 21.84
CA TYR A 176 -15.21 -9.32 20.91
C TYR A 176 -14.94 -10.37 19.81
N GLU A 177 -14.78 -11.64 20.19
CA GLU A 177 -14.56 -12.73 19.24
C GLU A 177 -15.76 -12.95 18.31
N ASN A 178 -16.99 -12.91 18.85
CA ASN A 178 -18.20 -13.03 18.04
C ASN A 178 -18.32 -11.89 17.01
N ILE A 179 -18.17 -10.64 17.47
CA ILE A 179 -18.29 -9.45 16.62
C ILE A 179 -17.18 -9.42 15.57
N SER A 180 -15.93 -9.69 15.94
CA SER A 180 -14.81 -9.69 15.00
C SER A 180 -14.91 -10.82 13.98
N THR A 181 -15.37 -12.02 14.39
CA THR A 181 -15.64 -13.14 13.46
C THR A 181 -16.74 -12.77 12.48
N GLN A 182 -17.84 -12.19 12.96
CA GLN A 182 -18.94 -11.76 12.10
C GLN A 182 -18.50 -10.65 11.13
N ALA A 183 -17.67 -9.71 11.58
CA ALA A 183 -17.15 -8.63 10.74
C ALA A 183 -16.20 -9.12 9.64
N GLN A 184 -15.61 -10.31 9.80
CA GLN A 184 -14.73 -10.93 8.81
C GLN A 184 -15.44 -11.88 7.86
N GLN A 185 -16.67 -12.27 8.15
CA GLN A 185 -17.45 -13.00 7.19
C GLN A 185 -17.60 -12.11 5.94
N PRO A 186 -17.26 -12.61 4.74
CA PRO A 186 -17.51 -11.88 3.51
C PRO A 186 -18.95 -11.43 3.56
N VAL A 187 -19.19 -10.11 3.46
CA VAL A 187 -20.55 -9.59 3.34
C VAL A 187 -21.11 -10.27 2.11
N GLU A 188 -21.91 -11.32 2.33
CA GLU A 188 -22.50 -12.06 1.25
C GLU A 188 -23.28 -11.04 0.44
N PRO A 189 -22.95 -10.84 -0.85
CA PRO A 189 -23.62 -9.83 -1.64
C PRO A 189 -25.10 -10.09 -1.49
N PRO A 190 -25.91 -9.07 -1.11
CA PRO A 190 -27.25 -9.27 -0.58
C PRO A 190 -27.97 -10.33 -1.40
N GLN A 191 -28.16 -11.51 -0.79
CA GLN A 191 -28.82 -12.60 -1.47
C GLN A 191 -30.18 -12.06 -1.90
N GLU A 192 -30.39 -12.04 -3.22
CA GLU A 192 -31.65 -11.61 -3.81
C GLU A 192 -32.71 -12.55 -3.24
N VAL A 193 -33.47 -12.06 -2.25
CA VAL A 193 -34.50 -12.83 -1.55
C VAL A 193 -35.51 -13.30 -2.61
N GLU A 194 -35.35 -14.53 -3.08
CA GLU A 194 -36.31 -15.24 -3.92
C GLU A 194 -37.51 -15.60 -3.05
N GLY A 195 -38.31 -14.60 -2.69
CA GLY A 195 -39.30 -14.81 -1.64
C GLY A 195 -40.27 -13.65 -1.44
N THR A 196 -40.68 -12.99 -2.52
CA THR A 196 -42.00 -12.34 -2.63
C THR A 196 -42.17 -11.86 -4.06
N THR A 197 -43.33 -12.11 -4.62
CA THR A 197 -43.76 -11.80 -6.00
C THR A 197 -43.92 -10.29 -6.22
N THR A 198 -42.94 -9.49 -5.81
CA THR A 198 -42.85 -8.06 -6.05
C THR A 198 -42.18 -7.88 -7.39
N THR A 199 -42.97 -7.52 -8.39
CA THR A 199 -42.59 -6.97 -9.70
C THR A 199 -41.08 -6.85 -9.92
N ARG A 200 -40.49 -7.81 -10.65
CA ARG A 200 -39.10 -7.79 -11.14
C ARG A 200 -38.73 -6.35 -11.47
N PRO A 201 -37.83 -5.69 -10.73
CA PRO A 201 -37.44 -4.33 -11.03
C PRO A 201 -36.99 -4.33 -12.49
N ARG A 202 -37.70 -3.57 -13.33
CA ARG A 202 -37.38 -3.41 -14.76
C ARG A 202 -35.89 -3.17 -14.84
N ARG A 203 -35.13 -4.15 -15.35
CA ARG A 203 -33.68 -4.02 -15.58
C ARG A 203 -33.50 -2.74 -16.38
N ARG A 204 -33.08 -1.67 -15.71
CA ARG A 204 -32.82 -0.40 -16.38
C ARG A 204 -31.66 -0.69 -17.31
N SER A 205 -31.97 -0.77 -18.59
CA SER A 205 -30.99 -1.05 -19.64
C SER A 205 -29.83 -0.07 -19.49
N LEU A 206 -28.59 -0.57 -19.54
CA LEU A 206 -27.39 0.25 -19.58
C LEU A 206 -27.55 1.29 -20.71
N PRO A 207 -27.38 2.60 -20.44
CA PRO A 207 -27.53 3.61 -21.48
C PRO A 207 -26.59 3.31 -22.66
N ARG A 208 -27.10 3.41 -23.89
CA ARG A 208 -26.33 3.13 -25.12
C ARG A 208 -24.97 3.84 -25.17
N PRO A 209 -24.83 5.12 -24.75
CA PRO A 209 -23.52 5.79 -24.73
C PRO A 209 -22.51 5.11 -23.81
N VAL A 210 -22.94 4.62 -22.65
CA VAL A 210 -22.11 3.92 -21.65
C VAL A 210 -21.72 2.55 -22.19
N ALA A 211 -22.68 1.80 -22.73
CA ALA A 211 -22.45 0.50 -23.36
C ALA A 211 -21.40 0.59 -24.50
N ASN A 212 -21.51 1.61 -25.33
CA ASN A 212 -20.57 1.85 -26.43
C ASN A 212 -19.19 2.31 -25.94
N SER A 213 -19.11 3.03 -24.82
CA SER A 213 -17.82 3.38 -24.22
C SER A 213 -17.10 2.13 -23.71
N VAL A 214 -17.76 1.30 -22.89
CA VAL A 214 -17.18 0.05 -22.37
C VAL A 214 -16.72 -0.87 -23.49
N ARG A 215 -17.53 -1.07 -24.53
CA ARG A 215 -17.14 -1.88 -25.70
C ARG A 215 -15.91 -1.33 -26.43
N ARG A 216 -15.78 -0.01 -26.53
CA ARG A 216 -14.61 0.62 -27.17
C ARG A 216 -13.37 0.53 -26.31
N SER A 217 -13.48 0.69 -24.99
CA SER A 217 -12.36 0.44 -24.07
C SER A 217 -11.89 -1.02 -24.20
N PHE A 218 -12.80 -1.98 -24.07
CA PHE A 218 -12.48 -3.41 -24.27
C PHE A 218 -11.88 -3.69 -25.66
N GLN A 219 -12.43 -3.09 -26.72
CA GLN A 219 -11.84 -3.22 -28.06
C GLN A 219 -10.41 -2.68 -28.11
N ARG A 220 -10.11 -1.53 -27.50
CA ARG A 220 -8.74 -0.99 -27.49
C ARG A 220 -7.79 -1.90 -26.71
N ASP A 221 -8.23 -2.37 -25.54
CA ASP A 221 -7.39 -3.17 -24.64
C ASP A 221 -6.99 -4.51 -25.28
N TYR A 222 -7.87 -5.10 -26.10
CA TYR A 222 -7.64 -6.42 -26.68
C TYR A 222 -7.64 -6.50 -28.21
N GLN A 223 -7.67 -5.36 -28.90
CA GLN A 223 -7.73 -5.28 -30.37
C GLN A 223 -8.86 -6.12 -31.02
N ASN A 224 -9.96 -6.40 -30.30
CA ASN A 224 -11.04 -7.27 -30.79
C ASN A 224 -12.00 -6.53 -31.74
N ARG A 225 -12.78 -7.28 -32.54
CA ARG A 225 -13.89 -6.71 -33.32
C ARG A 225 -15.06 -6.42 -32.39
N LEU A 226 -15.65 -5.21 -32.49
CA LEU A 226 -16.83 -4.81 -31.70
C LEU A 226 -18.00 -5.80 -31.76
N ALA A 227 -18.18 -6.48 -32.90
CA ALA A 227 -19.23 -7.48 -33.10
C ALA A 227 -19.12 -8.68 -32.15
N ASN A 228 -17.92 -8.97 -31.64
CA ASN A 228 -17.64 -10.08 -30.73
C ASN A 228 -17.78 -9.68 -29.25
N ILE A 229 -18.06 -8.41 -28.94
CA ILE A 229 -18.07 -7.89 -27.58
C ILE A 229 -19.50 -7.80 -27.03
N ARG A 230 -19.77 -8.55 -25.96
CA ARG A 230 -21.08 -8.67 -25.32
C ARG A 230 -21.05 -8.17 -23.88
N ILE A 231 -21.98 -7.30 -23.52
CA ILE A 231 -22.21 -6.91 -22.13
C ILE A 231 -22.98 -8.05 -21.46
N VAL A 232 -22.37 -8.68 -20.48
CA VAL A 232 -22.91 -9.81 -19.73
C VAL A 232 -23.84 -9.32 -18.63
N ARG A 233 -23.36 -8.37 -17.83
CA ARG A 233 -24.05 -7.81 -16.68
C ARG A 233 -23.76 -6.32 -16.54
N SER A 234 -24.69 -5.57 -15.98
CA SER A 234 -24.46 -4.19 -15.58
C SER A 234 -25.23 -3.86 -14.32
N ALA A 235 -24.61 -3.15 -13.38
CA ALA A 235 -25.25 -2.63 -12.17
C ALA A 235 -24.90 -1.15 -12.01
N ARG A 236 -25.83 -0.34 -11.48
CA ARG A 236 -25.47 0.99 -11.01
C ARG A 236 -24.69 0.86 -9.71
N VAL A 237 -23.63 1.64 -9.59
CA VAL A 237 -22.76 1.66 -8.42
C VAL A 237 -22.30 3.09 -8.16
N ALA A 238 -22.02 3.37 -6.90
CA ALA A 238 -21.15 4.48 -6.52
C ALA A 238 -19.78 3.89 -6.19
N TRP A 239 -18.72 4.58 -6.58
CA TRP A 239 -17.37 4.27 -6.14
C TRP A 239 -16.69 5.59 -5.80
N LYS A 240 -15.57 5.51 -5.08
CA LYS A 240 -14.66 6.64 -4.94
C LYS A 240 -13.50 6.42 -5.90
N ASP A 241 -13.02 7.49 -6.50
CA ASP A 241 -11.75 7.50 -7.19
C ASP A 241 -11.09 8.88 -7.20
N CYS A 242 -9.77 8.90 -7.37
CA CYS A 242 -8.91 10.05 -7.58
C CYS A 242 -8.76 10.48 -9.05
N LEU A 243 -9.66 10.09 -9.95
CA LEU A 243 -9.48 10.49 -11.35
C LEU A 243 -9.53 12.02 -11.45
N PRO A 244 -8.61 12.64 -12.18
CA PRO A 244 -8.78 14.04 -12.52
C PRO A 244 -10.07 14.16 -13.33
N ASP A 245 -10.97 14.99 -12.82
CA ASP A 245 -12.23 15.39 -13.42
C ASP A 245 -11.96 16.24 -14.69
N LEU A 246 -11.20 15.74 -15.69
CA LEU A 246 -10.78 16.56 -16.82
C LEU A 246 -10.63 15.80 -18.17
N PRO A 247 -11.16 16.36 -19.28
CA PRO A 247 -10.84 15.96 -20.65
C PRO A 247 -9.40 16.30 -21.09
N GLN A 248 -8.53 16.76 -20.19
CA GLN A 248 -7.21 17.33 -20.51
C GLN A 248 -6.00 16.44 -20.13
N GLY A 249 -6.21 15.27 -19.54
CA GLY A 249 -5.14 14.27 -19.33
C GLY A 249 -3.97 14.70 -18.42
N ARG A 250 -4.13 15.76 -17.61
CA ARG A 250 -3.12 16.14 -16.61
C ARG A 250 -3.46 15.51 -15.26
N PHE A 251 -2.58 14.65 -14.78
CA PHE A 251 -2.60 14.14 -13.42
C PHE A 251 -2.12 15.24 -12.47
N SER A 252 -2.86 15.49 -11.38
CA SER A 252 -2.38 16.35 -10.31
C SER A 252 -1.38 15.54 -9.46
N TYR A 253 -0.14 16.00 -9.33
CA TYR A 253 0.94 15.35 -8.59
C TYR A 253 0.81 15.49 -7.05
N GLY A 254 -0.41 15.68 -6.54
CA GLY A 254 -0.69 15.80 -5.12
C GLY A 254 -1.44 14.58 -4.57
N PRO A 255 -1.50 14.40 -3.23
CA PRO A 255 -2.42 13.46 -2.63
C PRO A 255 -3.82 13.77 -3.14
N CYS A 256 -4.43 12.78 -3.78
CA CYS A 256 -5.74 12.93 -4.38
C CYS A 256 -6.79 12.69 -3.30
N GLU A 257 -7.70 13.64 -3.10
CA GLU A 257 -8.87 13.40 -2.27
C GLU A 257 -9.85 12.54 -3.10
N PRO A 258 -10.19 11.30 -2.69
CA PRO A 258 -11.06 10.44 -3.47
C PRO A 258 -12.43 11.08 -3.66
N GLN A 259 -12.80 11.36 -4.91
CA GLN A 259 -14.09 11.91 -5.27
C GLN A 259 -15.11 10.78 -5.45
N SER A 260 -16.35 11.01 -5.02
CA SER A 260 -17.41 10.02 -5.22
C SER A 260 -17.99 10.13 -6.63
N HIS A 261 -17.96 9.04 -7.37
CA HIS A 261 -18.53 8.92 -8.71
C HIS A 261 -19.76 8.01 -8.70
N GLU A 262 -20.78 8.40 -9.45
CA GLU A 262 -21.92 7.54 -9.77
C GLU A 262 -21.86 7.05 -11.21
N GLY A 263 -22.07 5.76 -11.42
CA GLY A 263 -22.05 5.20 -12.76
C GLY A 263 -22.47 3.74 -12.79
N TRP A 264 -21.74 2.94 -13.57
CA TRP A 264 -22.06 1.55 -13.85
C TRP A 264 -20.85 0.65 -13.71
N ARG A 265 -21.03 -0.45 -12.99
CA ARG A 265 -20.16 -1.62 -13.03
C ARG A 265 -20.67 -2.52 -14.14
N VAL A 266 -19.87 -2.71 -15.19
CA VAL A 266 -20.24 -3.41 -16.41
C VAL A 266 -19.31 -4.60 -16.61
N GLU A 267 -19.88 -5.79 -16.59
CA GLU A 267 -19.18 -7.01 -16.95
C GLU A 267 -19.33 -7.21 -18.47
N VAL A 268 -18.20 -7.28 -19.15
CA VAL A 268 -18.10 -7.39 -20.61
C VAL A 268 -17.32 -8.64 -20.96
N SER A 269 -17.77 -9.36 -21.98
CA SER A 269 -17.08 -10.53 -22.52
C SER A 269 -16.80 -10.37 -23.99
N GLY A 270 -15.69 -10.94 -24.46
CA GLY A 270 -15.32 -10.99 -25.87
C GLY A 270 -14.74 -12.35 -26.22
N GLU A 271 -15.04 -12.83 -27.42
CA GLU A 271 -14.42 -14.04 -27.98
C GLU A 271 -13.19 -13.66 -28.80
N PHE A 272 -12.07 -14.33 -28.54
CA PHE A 272 -10.78 -14.07 -29.17
C PHE A 272 -10.39 -15.25 -30.04
N PRO A 273 -10.54 -15.14 -31.37
CA PRO A 273 -10.24 -16.24 -32.27
C PRO A 273 -8.78 -16.73 -32.18
N SER A 274 -7.84 -15.82 -31.89
CA SER A 274 -6.41 -16.13 -31.77
C SER A 274 -6.10 -17.11 -30.64
N ILE A 275 -6.81 -17.03 -29.52
CA ILE A 275 -6.62 -17.89 -28.34
C ILE A 275 -7.79 -18.86 -28.12
N GLN A 276 -8.81 -18.84 -28.99
CA GLN A 276 -10.05 -19.64 -28.88
C GLN A 276 -10.74 -19.56 -27.51
N GLN A 277 -10.61 -18.42 -26.84
CA GLN A 277 -11.15 -18.23 -25.50
C GLN A 277 -12.09 -17.03 -25.42
N ARG A 278 -13.04 -17.13 -24.49
CA ARG A 278 -13.88 -16.01 -24.09
C ARG A 278 -13.25 -15.36 -22.86
N ILE A 279 -12.89 -14.10 -23.00
CA ILE A 279 -12.38 -13.29 -21.90
C ILE A 279 -13.52 -12.47 -21.34
N THR A 280 -13.66 -12.45 -20.02
CA THR A 280 -14.61 -11.61 -19.30
C THR A 280 -13.84 -10.62 -18.41
N ARG A 281 -14.25 -9.36 -18.44
CA ARG A 281 -13.64 -8.26 -17.68
C ARG A 281 -14.72 -7.38 -17.09
N VAL A 282 -14.36 -6.69 -16.00
CA VAL A 282 -15.22 -5.75 -15.30
C VAL A 282 -14.71 -4.34 -15.55
N TYR A 283 -15.60 -3.47 -16.00
CA TYR A 283 -15.33 -2.05 -16.20
C TYR A 283 -16.19 -1.21 -15.27
N TYR A 284 -15.66 -0.10 -14.79
CA TYR A 284 -16.47 1.02 -14.33
C TYR A 284 -16.63 2.00 -15.46
N ALA A 285 -17.84 2.53 -15.61
CA ALA A 285 -18.14 3.52 -16.62
C ALA A 285 -19.10 4.57 -16.06
N ASP A 286 -18.90 5.81 -16.45
CA ASP A 286 -19.66 6.95 -15.96
C ASP A 286 -20.61 7.49 -17.06
N ARG A 287 -21.32 8.59 -16.77
CA ARG A 287 -22.21 9.23 -17.76
C ARG A 287 -21.44 9.97 -18.84
N GLN A 288 -20.24 10.44 -18.55
CA GLN A 288 -19.41 11.23 -19.46
C GLN A 288 -18.68 10.37 -20.51
N ARG A 289 -19.06 9.09 -20.62
CA ARG A 289 -18.54 8.12 -21.61
C ARG A 289 -17.11 7.70 -21.33
N TRP A 290 -16.66 7.81 -20.10
CA TRP A 290 -15.42 7.20 -19.68
C TRP A 290 -15.67 5.76 -19.22
N ALA A 291 -14.72 4.87 -19.46
CA ALA A 291 -14.77 3.48 -19.03
C ALA A 291 -13.36 2.95 -18.75
N VAL A 292 -13.11 2.50 -17.52
CA VAL A 292 -11.85 1.89 -17.08
C VAL A 292 -12.06 0.46 -16.65
N MET A 293 -11.05 -0.38 -16.89
CA MET A 293 -11.04 -1.74 -16.38
C MET A 293 -10.77 -1.72 -14.87
N ASN A 294 -11.60 -2.43 -14.10
CA ASN A 294 -11.26 -2.84 -12.75
C ASN A 294 -10.58 -4.21 -12.84
N ALA A 295 -9.25 -4.21 -12.91
CA ALA A 295 -8.48 -5.44 -13.07
C ALA A 295 -8.65 -6.40 -11.88
N ALA A 296 -8.68 -5.91 -10.64
CA ALA A 296 -8.91 -6.74 -9.47
C ALA A 296 -10.26 -7.46 -9.52
N ALA A 297 -11.33 -6.76 -9.90
CA ALA A 297 -12.65 -7.37 -10.10
C ALA A 297 -12.76 -8.21 -11.38
N SER A 298 -11.77 -8.12 -12.27
CA SER A 298 -11.70 -8.90 -13.51
C SER A 298 -11.01 -10.26 -13.34
N LEU A 299 -10.36 -10.50 -12.19
CA LEU A 299 -9.87 -11.82 -11.81
C LEU A 299 -11.04 -12.79 -11.58
N THR A 300 -11.07 -13.86 -12.37
CA THR A 300 -11.97 -15.01 -12.25
C THR A 300 -11.68 -15.83 -10.98
N ASP A 301 -12.65 -16.64 -10.55
CA ASP A 301 -12.48 -17.53 -9.39
C ASP A 301 -11.34 -18.54 -9.59
N SER A 302 -11.10 -18.96 -10.84
CA SER A 302 -9.96 -19.84 -11.19
C SER A 302 -8.63 -19.12 -11.04
N GLU A 303 -8.51 -17.88 -11.52
CA GLU A 303 -7.29 -17.06 -11.38
C GLU A 303 -7.00 -16.73 -9.91
N ARG A 304 -8.04 -16.40 -9.12
CA ARG A 304 -7.90 -16.18 -7.68
C ARG A 304 -7.50 -17.45 -6.93
N SER A 305 -8.01 -18.61 -7.37
CA SER A 305 -7.65 -19.91 -6.80
C SER A 305 -6.19 -20.27 -7.10
N GLN A 306 -5.71 -20.01 -8.33
CA GLN A 306 -4.29 -20.15 -8.68
C GLN A 306 -3.41 -19.23 -7.83
N LEU A 307 -3.84 -18.00 -7.61
CA LEU A 307 -3.16 -17.05 -6.74
C LEU A 307 -3.07 -17.56 -5.29
N ALA A 308 -4.18 -18.09 -4.76
CA ALA A 308 -4.22 -18.70 -3.43
C ALA A 308 -3.25 -19.90 -3.32
N THR A 309 -3.22 -20.77 -4.34
CA THR A 309 -2.30 -21.91 -4.42
C THR A 309 -0.84 -21.45 -4.48
N ALA A 310 -0.52 -20.45 -5.31
CA ALA A 310 0.83 -19.90 -5.43
C ALA A 310 1.32 -19.28 -4.11
N LEU A 311 0.40 -18.69 -3.34
CA LEU A 311 0.67 -18.10 -2.03
C LEU A 311 0.65 -19.12 -0.89
N GLN A 312 0.16 -20.33 -1.12
CA GLN A 312 -0.08 -21.34 -0.08
C GLN A 312 -0.98 -20.83 1.06
N ILE A 313 -2.01 -20.05 0.72
CA ILE A 313 -3.00 -19.53 1.69
C ILE A 313 -4.43 -19.87 1.24
N PRO A 314 -5.42 -19.88 2.16
CA PRO A 314 -6.82 -19.99 1.79
C PRO A 314 -7.26 -18.85 0.86
N LEU A 315 -8.15 -19.15 -0.09
CA LEU A 315 -8.70 -18.16 -1.03
C LEU A 315 -9.29 -16.92 -0.32
N SER A 316 -9.92 -17.11 0.84
CA SER A 316 -10.48 -16.03 1.66
C SER A 316 -9.44 -15.08 2.26
N GLN A 317 -8.16 -15.48 2.31
CA GLN A 317 -7.06 -14.67 2.83
C GLN A 317 -6.27 -13.96 1.73
N VAL A 318 -6.60 -14.18 0.45
CA VAL A 318 -5.91 -13.53 -0.66
C VAL A 318 -6.29 -12.05 -0.71
N GLN A 319 -5.34 -11.19 -0.34
CA GLN A 319 -5.46 -9.75 -0.48
C GLN A 319 -4.72 -9.28 -1.72
N VAL A 320 -5.49 -8.73 -2.67
CA VAL A 320 -4.97 -8.18 -3.92
C VAL A 320 -4.87 -6.67 -3.78
N SER A 321 -3.65 -6.15 -3.79
CA SER A 321 -3.38 -4.71 -3.71
C SER A 321 -3.54 -4.05 -5.08
N ALA A 322 -3.00 -4.68 -6.12
CA ALA A 322 -3.12 -4.21 -7.49
C ALA A 322 -3.09 -5.36 -8.48
N VAL A 323 -3.67 -5.16 -9.65
CA VAL A 323 -3.66 -6.14 -10.74
C VAL A 323 -3.37 -5.40 -12.03
N GLN A 324 -2.35 -5.84 -12.76
CA GLN A 324 -2.01 -5.34 -14.08
C GLN A 324 -2.19 -6.46 -15.10
N GLU A 325 -2.93 -6.20 -16.16
CA GLU A 325 -2.90 -7.12 -17.30
C GLU A 325 -1.67 -6.85 -18.14
N VAL A 326 -0.94 -7.91 -18.48
CA VAL A 326 0.21 -7.84 -19.36
C VAL A 326 0.03 -8.80 -20.53
N SER A 327 0.44 -8.33 -21.70
CA SER A 327 0.60 -9.19 -22.86
C SER A 327 1.99 -9.81 -22.80
N LEU A 328 2.07 -11.11 -22.58
CA LEU A 328 3.31 -11.85 -22.73
C LEU A 328 3.50 -12.12 -24.23
N LEU A 329 4.59 -11.58 -24.78
CA LEU A 329 5.13 -12.08 -26.02
C LEU A 329 5.66 -13.49 -25.70
N PRO A 330 5.21 -14.55 -26.39
CA PRO A 330 5.77 -15.87 -26.14
C PRO A 330 7.26 -15.83 -26.50
N ALA A 331 8.08 -16.34 -25.60
CA ALA A 331 9.54 -16.26 -25.62
C ALA A 331 10.20 -17.09 -26.74
N THR A 332 9.43 -17.69 -27.65
CA THR A 332 9.99 -18.47 -28.75
C THR A 332 10.67 -17.53 -29.73
N ALA A 333 12.00 -17.52 -29.70
CA ALA A 333 12.86 -16.92 -30.70
C ALA A 333 12.36 -17.33 -32.09
N CYS A 334 11.98 -16.34 -32.89
CA CYS A 334 11.76 -16.58 -34.31
C CYS A 334 13.09 -17.03 -34.90
N PRO A 335 13.19 -18.24 -35.50
CA PRO A 335 14.41 -18.60 -36.21
C PRO A 335 14.67 -17.54 -37.28
N ASP A 336 15.92 -17.08 -37.37
CA ASP A 336 16.37 -15.84 -38.04
C ASP A 336 15.97 -15.68 -39.53
N GLU A 337 15.31 -16.66 -40.15
CA GLU A 337 14.97 -16.63 -41.58
C GLU A 337 13.50 -17.00 -41.90
N GLY A 338 12.60 -17.10 -40.91
CA GLY A 338 11.21 -17.51 -41.12
C GLY A 338 10.16 -16.41 -40.87
N PHE A 339 9.13 -16.33 -41.72
CA PHE A 339 7.90 -15.57 -41.44
C PHE A 339 7.22 -16.19 -40.21
N CYS A 340 7.44 -15.60 -39.03
CA CYS A 340 6.76 -16.03 -37.82
C CYS A 340 5.27 -15.71 -37.92
N PRO A 341 4.36 -16.71 -37.96
CA PRO A 341 2.97 -16.42 -37.67
C PRO A 341 2.95 -15.83 -36.26
N SER A 342 2.53 -14.56 -36.13
CA SER A 342 2.50 -13.85 -34.86
C SER A 342 1.82 -14.76 -33.84
N PRO A 343 2.58 -15.31 -32.88
CA PRO A 343 2.02 -16.29 -31.98
C PRO A 343 0.91 -15.60 -31.17
N PRO A 344 -0.12 -16.35 -30.76
CA PRO A 344 -1.23 -15.74 -30.05
C PRO A 344 -0.72 -15.03 -28.80
N LEU A 345 -1.09 -13.76 -28.64
CA LEU A 345 -0.75 -12.98 -27.45
C LEU A 345 -1.24 -13.76 -26.22
N ALA A 346 -0.32 -14.21 -25.39
CA ALA A 346 -0.66 -14.83 -24.12
C ALA A 346 -0.96 -13.70 -23.13
N LEU A 347 -2.20 -13.60 -22.67
CA LEU A 347 -2.59 -12.63 -21.67
C LEU A 347 -2.30 -13.20 -20.28
N ALA A 348 -1.68 -12.39 -19.44
CA ALA A 348 -1.39 -12.72 -18.06
C ALA A 348 -1.77 -11.56 -17.14
N TRP A 349 -1.99 -11.87 -15.88
CA TRP A 349 -2.08 -10.89 -14.82
C TRP A 349 -0.76 -10.85 -14.06
N ARG A 350 -0.27 -9.64 -13.78
CA ARG A 350 0.64 -9.39 -12.68
C ARG A 350 -0.21 -8.99 -11.49
N VAL A 351 -0.27 -9.84 -10.48
CA VAL A 351 -1.06 -9.56 -9.29
C VAL A 351 -0.11 -9.15 -8.17
N LEU A 352 -0.20 -7.89 -7.75
CA LEU A 352 0.45 -7.40 -6.55
C LEU A 352 -0.37 -7.86 -5.34
N VAL A 353 0.22 -8.71 -4.53
CA VAL A 353 -0.38 -9.19 -3.29
C VAL A 353 0.40 -8.65 -2.10
N ALA A 354 -0.32 -8.07 -1.14
CA ALA A 354 0.22 -7.74 0.16
C ALA A 354 0.07 -8.94 1.08
N GLY A 355 1.13 -9.29 1.79
CA GLY A 355 1.05 -10.26 2.87
C GLY A 355 2.03 -9.94 4.00
N ASN A 356 1.99 -10.75 5.05
CA ASN A 356 2.79 -10.54 6.27
C ASN A 356 4.31 -10.56 6.02
N ARG A 357 4.76 -11.03 4.84
CA ARG A 357 6.18 -11.10 4.46
C ARG A 357 6.54 -10.16 3.31
N GLY A 358 5.72 -9.14 3.06
CA GLY A 358 5.97 -8.12 2.03
C GLY A 358 5.04 -8.21 0.82
N GLU A 359 5.32 -7.34 -0.14
CA GLU A 359 4.61 -7.23 -1.42
C GLU A 359 5.28 -8.09 -2.48
N ARG A 360 4.50 -8.82 -3.29
CA ARG A 360 5.02 -9.63 -4.39
C ARG A 360 4.15 -9.52 -5.62
N ILE A 361 4.76 -9.59 -6.80
CA ILE A 361 4.05 -9.82 -8.04
C ILE A 361 3.96 -11.31 -8.29
N ILE A 362 2.75 -11.79 -8.47
CA ILE A 362 2.49 -13.16 -8.89
C ILE A 362 1.95 -13.11 -10.32
N PRO A 363 2.68 -13.65 -11.30
CA PRO A 363 2.15 -13.82 -12.64
C PRO A 363 1.10 -14.93 -12.63
N ILE A 364 -0.12 -14.62 -13.07
CA ILE A 364 -1.22 -15.58 -13.22
C ILE A 364 -1.63 -15.61 -14.68
N SER A 365 -1.62 -16.80 -15.29
CA SER A 365 -2.10 -16.95 -16.66
C SER A 365 -3.61 -16.81 -16.70
N THR A 366 -4.11 -16.07 -17.69
CA THR A 366 -5.55 -16.06 -18.00
C THR A 366 -6.04 -17.41 -18.53
N LEU A 367 -5.12 -18.28 -18.98
CA LEU A 367 -5.41 -19.62 -19.48
C LEU A 367 -5.38 -20.70 -18.38
N GLY A 368 -5.08 -20.31 -17.14
CA GLY A 368 -4.94 -21.22 -16.00
C GLY A 368 -3.72 -22.14 -16.03
N GLN A 369 -2.78 -21.88 -16.93
CA GLN A 369 -1.48 -22.56 -16.93
C GLN A 369 -0.50 -21.80 -16.03
N PRO A 370 0.37 -22.47 -15.28
CA PRO A 370 1.49 -21.79 -14.64
C PRO A 370 2.28 -21.02 -15.70
N ILE A 371 2.56 -19.74 -15.44
CA ILE A 371 3.50 -19.01 -16.29
C ILE A 371 4.87 -19.48 -15.86
N ASP A 372 5.42 -20.43 -16.62
CA ASP A 372 6.82 -20.75 -16.51
C ASP A 372 7.57 -19.56 -17.11
N VAL A 373 8.04 -18.67 -16.23
CA VAL A 373 8.96 -17.62 -16.65
C VAL A 373 10.25 -18.37 -16.97
N GLU A 374 10.41 -18.72 -18.25
CA GLU A 374 11.57 -19.46 -18.77
C GLU A 374 12.87 -18.94 -18.15
N ASP A 375 13.78 -19.89 -17.92
CA ASP A 375 15.08 -19.75 -17.30
C ASP A 375 15.65 -18.33 -17.44
N ALA A 376 15.50 -17.53 -16.37
CA ALA A 376 16.20 -16.25 -16.20
C ALA A 376 17.73 -16.41 -16.39
N PHE A 377 18.23 -17.65 -16.44
CA PHE A 377 19.56 -18.04 -16.90
C PHE A 377 19.95 -17.57 -18.29
N ALA A 378 19.01 -17.30 -19.21
CA ALA A 378 19.35 -16.71 -20.50
C ALA A 378 20.04 -15.33 -20.35
N TYR A 379 19.81 -14.64 -19.23
CA TYR A 379 20.42 -13.34 -18.92
C TYR A 379 21.78 -13.45 -18.22
N PHE A 380 22.20 -14.64 -17.81
CA PHE A 380 23.56 -14.85 -17.29
C PHE A 380 24.46 -15.18 -18.48
N GLY A 381 25.44 -14.31 -18.74
CA GLY A 381 26.51 -14.64 -19.67
C GLY A 381 27.27 -15.89 -19.19
N GLU A 382 28.01 -16.55 -20.09
CA GLU A 382 28.88 -17.66 -19.70
C GLU A 382 29.89 -17.26 -18.59
N GLY A 383 30.29 -15.98 -18.56
CA GLY A 383 31.12 -15.41 -17.50
C GLY A 383 30.41 -15.33 -16.14
N ASP A 384 29.13 -14.99 -16.12
CA ASP A 384 28.36 -14.84 -14.88
C ASP A 384 28.07 -16.18 -14.23
N ARG A 385 28.02 -17.26 -15.03
CA ARG A 385 27.89 -18.63 -14.52
C ARG A 385 29.08 -19.06 -13.66
N ALA A 386 30.28 -18.59 -13.96
CA ALA A 386 31.44 -18.79 -13.11
C ALA A 386 31.37 -17.90 -11.85
N ALA A 387 30.78 -16.71 -11.96
CA ALA A 387 30.58 -15.76 -10.86
C ALA A 387 29.45 -16.16 -9.89
N LEU A 388 28.47 -16.97 -10.31
CA LEU A 388 27.46 -17.58 -9.44
C LEU A 388 28.10 -18.31 -8.25
N GLY A 389 29.34 -18.81 -8.40
CA GLY A 389 30.13 -19.35 -7.31
C GLY A 389 29.38 -20.42 -6.53
N THR A 390 29.08 -20.13 -5.26
CA THR A 390 28.31 -21.01 -4.35
C THR A 390 26.83 -20.65 -4.22
N LEU A 391 26.36 -19.56 -4.84
CA LEU A 391 24.94 -19.16 -4.77
C LEU A 391 24.11 -20.20 -5.51
N PRO A 392 23.13 -20.86 -4.85
CA PRO A 392 22.26 -21.79 -5.52
C PRO A 392 21.55 -21.14 -6.70
N VAL A 393 21.70 -21.76 -7.86
CA VAL A 393 21.05 -21.42 -9.15
C VAL A 393 19.58 -20.97 -8.96
N PRO A 394 18.71 -21.70 -8.23
CA PRO A 394 17.33 -21.26 -8.03
C PRO A 394 17.17 -19.92 -7.28
N LEU A 395 18.08 -19.58 -6.35
CA LEU A 395 18.07 -18.30 -5.65
C LEU A 395 18.52 -17.17 -6.55
N ALA A 396 19.57 -17.38 -7.35
CA ALA A 396 20.01 -16.40 -8.33
C ALA A 396 18.88 -16.06 -9.32
N ASN A 397 18.15 -17.08 -9.80
CA ASN A 397 16.96 -16.89 -10.64
C ASN A 397 15.85 -16.10 -9.93
N ALA A 398 15.62 -16.36 -8.64
CA ALA A 398 14.61 -15.63 -7.88
C ALA A 398 14.95 -14.13 -7.79
N VAL A 399 16.23 -13.79 -7.61
CA VAL A 399 16.72 -12.40 -7.57
C VAL A 399 16.60 -11.73 -8.92
N VAL A 400 17.11 -12.36 -9.99
CA VAL A 400 17.04 -11.81 -11.35
C VAL A 400 15.59 -11.61 -11.77
N ARG A 401 14.69 -12.54 -11.43
CA ARG A 401 13.26 -12.40 -11.70
C ARG A 401 12.63 -11.22 -10.95
N ASP A 402 12.88 -11.07 -9.65
CA ASP A 402 12.36 -9.91 -8.88
C ASP A 402 12.90 -8.58 -9.46
N ALA A 403 14.21 -8.53 -9.77
CA ALA A 403 14.82 -7.35 -10.37
C ALA A 403 14.22 -7.03 -11.75
N TRP A 404 14.07 -8.04 -12.60
CA TRP A 404 13.44 -7.91 -13.91
C TRP A 404 11.99 -7.43 -13.80
N GLU A 405 11.19 -8.03 -12.92
CA GLU A 405 9.80 -7.63 -12.70
C GLU A 405 9.69 -6.18 -12.24
N ARG A 406 10.63 -5.70 -11.41
CA ARG A 406 10.69 -4.27 -11.05
C ARG A 406 11.07 -3.43 -12.27
N LEU A 407 12.16 -3.75 -12.95
CA LEU A 407 12.74 -2.88 -13.98
C LEU A 407 11.98 -2.87 -15.30
N THR A 408 11.26 -3.93 -15.66
CA THR A 408 10.51 -4.02 -16.93
C THR A 408 9.09 -3.49 -16.85
N THR A 409 8.71 -2.91 -15.72
CA THR A 409 7.47 -2.17 -15.62
C THR A 409 7.47 -0.95 -16.54
N THR A 410 6.29 -0.60 -17.03
CA THR A 410 6.04 0.26 -18.20
C THR A 410 6.63 1.68 -18.08
N GLU A 411 7.02 2.11 -16.88
CA GLU A 411 7.49 3.47 -16.61
C GLU A 411 8.87 3.76 -17.24
N LEU A 412 9.79 2.79 -17.28
CA LEU A 412 11.10 2.99 -17.91
C LEU A 412 11.04 2.99 -19.44
N VAL A 413 10.03 2.33 -20.01
CA VAL A 413 9.86 2.21 -21.46
C VAL A 413 9.08 3.40 -22.04
N SER A 414 8.12 3.95 -21.29
CA SER A 414 7.14 4.92 -21.80
C SER A 414 7.62 6.37 -21.90
N ASP A 415 8.66 6.79 -21.17
CA ASP A 415 9.19 8.16 -21.27
C ASP A 415 10.01 8.39 -22.56
N SER A 416 10.32 7.33 -23.30
CA SER A 416 10.98 7.43 -24.59
C SER A 416 9.95 7.61 -25.71
N ASN A 417 9.55 8.85 -26.01
CA ASN A 417 9.08 9.24 -27.36
C ASN A 417 10.18 9.09 -28.43
N SER A 418 11.24 8.36 -28.10
CA SER A 418 12.41 8.11 -28.92
C SER A 418 12.14 6.80 -29.62
N GLU A 419 11.93 6.84 -30.94
CA GLU A 419 11.82 5.67 -31.82
C GLU A 419 13.02 4.72 -31.71
N THR A 420 14.13 5.16 -31.11
CA THR A 420 15.15 4.27 -30.58
C THR A 420 14.63 3.64 -29.29
N THR A 421 14.06 2.44 -29.40
CA THR A 421 13.94 1.48 -28.30
C THR A 421 15.34 1.28 -27.73
N GLY A 422 15.71 2.13 -26.75
CA GLY A 422 16.95 1.94 -26.01
C GLY A 422 16.89 0.55 -25.41
N GLU A 423 17.77 -0.32 -25.88
CA GLU A 423 17.93 -1.66 -25.35
C GLU A 423 18.13 -1.51 -23.84
N LEU A 424 17.21 -2.08 -23.05
CA LEU A 424 17.29 -2.05 -21.60
C LEU A 424 18.55 -2.83 -21.23
N ASP A 425 19.56 -2.14 -20.73
CA ASP A 425 20.79 -2.79 -20.26
C ASP A 425 20.47 -3.40 -18.89
N PHE A 426 20.21 -4.71 -18.87
CA PHE A 426 19.87 -5.47 -17.68
C PHE A 426 20.85 -6.61 -17.50
N GLY A 427 21.46 -6.71 -16.32
CA GLY A 427 22.47 -7.71 -16.04
C GLY A 427 22.81 -7.82 -14.56
N VAL A 428 23.53 -8.88 -14.23
CA VAL A 428 24.08 -9.10 -12.89
C VAL A 428 25.48 -8.47 -12.84
N ASP A 429 25.64 -7.39 -12.09
CA ASP A 429 26.92 -6.70 -11.93
C ASP A 429 27.92 -7.53 -11.10
N SER A 430 27.46 -8.08 -9.97
CA SER A 430 28.32 -8.87 -9.08
C SER A 430 27.55 -9.81 -8.17
N ILE A 431 28.22 -10.91 -7.80
CA ILE A 431 27.79 -11.88 -6.79
C ILE A 431 28.98 -12.15 -5.88
N GLU A 432 28.85 -11.83 -4.60
CA GLU A 432 29.93 -11.93 -3.63
C GLU A 432 29.45 -12.70 -2.38
N PRO A 433 30.17 -13.74 -1.92
CA PRO A 433 29.89 -14.32 -0.60
C PRO A 433 30.20 -13.27 0.48
N VAL A 434 29.27 -13.05 1.39
CA VAL A 434 29.44 -12.07 2.47
C VAL A 434 29.06 -12.67 3.82
N THR A 435 29.74 -12.19 4.85
CA THR A 435 29.35 -12.41 6.24
C THR A 435 29.03 -11.07 6.87
N TRP A 436 27.98 -11.02 7.67
CA TRP A 436 27.59 -9.78 8.33
C TRP A 436 27.02 -10.04 9.70
N ASN A 437 27.09 -9.01 10.53
CA ASN A 437 26.46 -8.99 11.84
C ASN A 437 25.57 -7.75 11.91
N GLU A 438 24.27 -7.96 12.11
CA GLU A 438 23.27 -6.89 12.06
C GLU A 438 23.54 -5.78 13.10
N CYS A 439 24.22 -6.09 14.22
CA CYS A 439 24.60 -5.11 15.23
C CYS A 439 25.92 -4.40 14.96
N GLN A 440 26.93 -5.16 14.53
CA GLN A 440 28.29 -4.64 14.39
C GLN A 440 28.47 -3.88 13.08
N GLY A 441 27.53 -4.01 12.14
CA GLY A 441 27.62 -3.43 10.80
C GLY A 441 28.51 -4.26 9.89
N GLY A 442 29.05 -3.62 8.85
CA GLY A 442 29.87 -4.26 7.82
C GLY A 442 29.24 -4.13 6.43
N SER A 443 29.70 -4.96 5.49
CA SER A 443 29.18 -5.03 4.11
C SER A 443 27.83 -5.74 4.00
N GLY A 444 27.11 -5.92 5.11
CA GLY A 444 25.80 -6.58 5.19
C GLY A 444 24.63 -5.67 4.80
N PRO A 445 23.38 -6.18 4.93
CA PRO A 445 22.19 -5.38 4.71
C PRO A 445 22.12 -4.22 5.69
N THR A 446 21.39 -3.20 5.28
CA THR A 446 21.00 -2.04 6.08
C THR A 446 20.29 -2.54 7.33
N ARG A 447 20.71 -2.01 8.47
CA ARG A 447 20.30 -2.51 9.79
C ARG A 447 18.78 -2.37 9.95
N PRO A 448 18.07 -3.43 10.34
CA PRO A 448 16.62 -3.37 10.47
C PRO A 448 16.20 -2.31 11.49
N PHE A 449 15.11 -1.62 11.16
CA PHE A 449 14.47 -0.53 11.92
C PHE A 449 14.23 -0.81 13.43
N ARG A 450 14.25 -2.07 13.88
CA ARG A 450 13.68 -2.49 15.17
C ARG A 450 14.59 -2.36 16.40
N GLY A 451 15.74 -1.68 16.35
CA GLY A 451 16.61 -1.36 17.51
C GLY A 451 17.27 -2.58 18.19
N ILE A 452 16.59 -3.72 18.21
CA ILE A 452 17.08 -5.04 18.56
C ILE A 452 17.68 -5.64 17.29
N CYS A 453 18.97 -5.41 17.09
CA CYS A 453 19.74 -6.23 16.19
C CYS A 453 20.15 -7.51 16.95
N PRO A 454 19.95 -8.71 16.40
CA PRO A 454 20.60 -9.89 16.92
C PRO A 454 22.11 -9.77 16.64
N ASN A 455 22.94 -9.82 17.69
CA ASN A 455 24.40 -9.89 17.56
C ASN A 455 24.84 -11.29 17.09
N ILE A 456 24.34 -11.69 15.93
CA ILE A 456 24.55 -12.99 15.30
C ILE A 456 25.24 -12.74 13.97
N THR A 457 26.38 -13.39 13.77
CA THR A 457 27.04 -13.42 12.48
C THR A 457 26.26 -14.33 11.54
N ARG A 458 25.82 -13.77 10.42
CA ARG A 458 25.16 -14.48 9.33
C ARG A 458 26.09 -14.57 8.13
N SER A 459 25.88 -15.60 7.33
CA SER A 459 26.59 -15.82 6.07
C SER A 459 25.59 -15.90 4.93
N GLY A 460 25.99 -15.48 3.75
CA GLY A 460 25.14 -15.45 2.58
C GLY A 460 25.84 -14.85 1.37
N TRP A 461 25.06 -14.21 0.51
CA TRP A 461 25.54 -13.58 -0.70
C TRP A 461 25.02 -12.15 -0.81
N ARG A 462 25.87 -11.28 -1.34
CA ARG A 462 25.50 -9.94 -1.82
C ARG A 462 25.45 -10.02 -3.33
N MET A 463 24.27 -9.83 -3.90
CA MET A 463 24.04 -9.84 -5.34
C MET A 463 23.63 -8.45 -5.80
N VAL A 464 24.26 -7.95 -6.85
CA VAL A 464 23.99 -6.64 -7.41
C VAL A 464 23.45 -6.84 -8.82
N VAL A 465 22.24 -6.33 -9.07
CA VAL A 465 21.62 -6.34 -10.38
C VAL A 465 21.55 -4.91 -10.90
N ALA A 466 22.10 -4.67 -12.09
CA ALA A 466 22.00 -3.39 -12.78
C ALA A 466 20.91 -3.45 -13.85
N GLY A 467 20.35 -2.27 -14.13
CA GLY A 467 19.24 -2.12 -15.04
C GLY A 467 19.10 -0.69 -15.57
N GLY A 468 18.30 -0.52 -16.61
CA GLY A 468 17.78 0.79 -17.02
C GLY A 468 18.38 1.30 -18.31
N THR A 469 18.46 2.62 -18.42
CA THR A 469 18.99 3.31 -19.61
C THR A 469 20.30 4.00 -19.26
N ALA A 470 21.10 4.35 -20.27
CA ALA A 470 22.32 5.12 -20.06
C ALA A 470 22.09 6.44 -19.28
N GLN A 471 20.89 7.03 -19.39
CA GLN A 471 20.51 8.27 -18.71
C GLN A 471 19.95 8.01 -17.30
N ASN A 472 19.37 6.84 -17.05
CA ASN A 472 18.79 6.47 -15.77
C ASN A 472 19.20 5.02 -15.43
N PRO A 473 20.46 4.82 -15.01
CA PRO A 473 20.90 3.53 -14.52
C PRO A 473 20.30 3.26 -13.12
N PHE A 474 19.92 2.03 -12.88
CA PHE A 474 19.44 1.53 -11.59
C PHE A 474 20.33 0.39 -11.13
N ARG A 475 20.44 0.25 -9.81
CA ARG A 475 21.21 -0.80 -9.16
C ARG A 475 20.44 -1.32 -7.97
N LEU A 476 20.07 -2.60 -8.01
CA LEU A 476 19.38 -3.28 -6.92
C LEU A 476 20.38 -4.17 -6.19
N VAL A 477 20.54 -3.95 -4.89
CA VAL A 477 21.45 -4.69 -4.02
C VAL A 477 20.63 -5.68 -3.19
N TYR A 478 20.90 -6.96 -3.32
CA TYR A 478 20.23 -8.04 -2.61
C TYR A 478 21.18 -8.68 -1.60
N TYR A 479 20.65 -9.00 -0.42
CA TYR A 479 21.33 -9.82 0.59
C TYR A 479 20.57 -11.13 0.78
N ILE A 480 21.21 -12.24 0.45
CA ILE A 480 20.60 -13.56 0.39
C ILE A 480 21.21 -14.40 1.49
N LEU A 481 20.42 -14.82 2.48
CA LEU A 481 20.92 -15.65 3.57
C LEU A 481 21.24 -17.08 3.10
N GLN A 482 22.29 -17.66 3.64
CA GLN A 482 22.56 -19.09 3.44
C GLN A 482 21.40 -19.93 3.99
N GLY A 483 20.92 -20.88 3.18
CA GLY A 483 19.76 -21.70 3.52
C GLY A 483 18.40 -21.05 3.22
N THR A 484 18.37 -19.87 2.58
CA THR A 484 17.14 -19.28 2.07
C THR A 484 16.48 -20.26 1.10
N ASP A 485 15.20 -20.56 1.34
CA ASP A 485 14.41 -21.32 0.39
C ASP A 485 14.15 -20.43 -0.85
N PRO A 486 14.51 -20.87 -2.08
CA PRO A 486 14.24 -20.12 -3.31
C PRO A 486 12.76 -19.75 -3.52
N GLN A 487 11.84 -20.49 -2.90
CA GLN A 487 10.40 -20.22 -2.94
C GLN A 487 9.95 -19.28 -1.82
N SER A 488 10.80 -19.05 -0.81
CA SER A 488 10.49 -18.12 0.28
C SER A 488 10.47 -16.68 -0.20
N TRP A 489 9.64 -15.87 0.44
CA TRP A 489 9.44 -14.44 0.10
C TRP A 489 10.60 -13.56 0.60
N ALA A 490 11.78 -14.14 0.83
CA ALA A 490 12.91 -13.48 1.47
C ALA A 490 13.81 -12.71 0.48
N VAL A 491 13.52 -12.77 -0.82
CA VAL A 491 14.29 -12.07 -1.84
C VAL A 491 13.67 -10.69 -2.09
N GLN A 492 14.25 -9.68 -1.46
CA GLN A 492 13.90 -8.27 -1.66
C GLN A 492 15.20 -7.45 -1.68
N PRO A 493 15.30 -6.40 -2.52
CA PRO A 493 16.49 -5.57 -2.51
C PRO A 493 16.52 -4.69 -1.26
N ASP A 494 17.74 -4.46 -0.78
CA ASP A 494 18.05 -3.52 0.27
C ASP A 494 17.78 -2.09 -0.24
N GLY A 495 16.66 -1.50 0.19
CA GLY A 495 16.21 -0.22 -0.34
C GLY A 495 17.24 0.89 -0.15
N GLN A 496 17.87 0.96 1.03
CA GLN A 496 18.84 2.00 1.38
C GLN A 496 20.13 1.90 0.56
N GLN A 497 20.58 0.69 0.24
CA GLN A 497 21.75 0.48 -0.64
C GLN A 497 21.42 0.53 -2.13
N SER A 498 20.13 0.41 -2.49
CA SER A 498 19.69 0.37 -3.89
C SER A 498 19.19 1.73 -4.42
N ILE A 499 18.74 2.63 -3.54
CA ILE A 499 18.16 3.91 -3.95
C ILE A 499 19.23 4.88 -4.50
N PRO A 500 19.13 5.34 -5.76
CA PRO A 500 20.09 6.26 -6.34
C PRO A 500 20.16 7.59 -5.58
N GLU A 501 21.35 8.17 -5.44
CA GLU A 501 21.53 9.45 -4.74
C GLU A 501 20.67 10.57 -5.34
N ALA A 502 20.57 10.64 -6.68
CA ALA A 502 19.71 11.62 -7.35
C ALA A 502 18.23 11.49 -6.96
N VAL A 503 17.76 10.27 -6.71
CA VAL A 503 16.40 10.00 -6.24
C VAL A 503 16.26 10.45 -4.79
N GLN A 504 17.22 10.12 -3.92
CA GLN A 504 17.24 10.59 -2.52
C GLN A 504 17.14 12.11 -2.42
N GLN A 505 17.91 12.84 -3.24
CA GLN A 505 17.89 14.31 -3.25
C GLN A 505 16.54 14.89 -3.71
N ARG A 506 15.88 14.27 -4.69
CA ARG A 506 14.54 14.67 -5.14
C ARG A 506 13.50 14.46 -4.05
N ILE A 507 13.53 13.30 -3.38
CA ILE A 507 12.61 13.01 -2.27
C ILE A 507 12.87 13.97 -1.10
N LEU A 508 14.13 14.22 -0.75
CA LEU A 508 14.48 15.17 0.32
C LEU A 508 13.96 16.59 0.03
N ALA A 509 14.10 17.06 -1.21
CA ALA A 509 13.56 18.35 -1.64
C ALA A 509 12.02 18.38 -1.55
N ALA A 510 11.35 17.32 -2.03
CA ALA A 510 9.90 17.18 -1.95
C ALA A 510 9.42 17.10 -0.49
N ALA A 511 10.14 16.37 0.37
CA ALA A 511 9.85 16.24 1.79
C ALA A 511 9.96 17.58 2.50
N ALA A 512 11.03 18.35 2.24
CA ALA A 512 11.19 19.69 2.80
C ALA A 512 10.06 20.63 2.37
N GLN A 513 9.66 20.56 1.10
CA GLN A 513 8.54 21.35 0.58
C GLN A 513 7.19 20.95 1.21
N GLN A 514 6.89 19.65 1.29
CA GLN A 514 5.60 19.15 1.77
C GLN A 514 5.43 19.25 3.29
N THR A 515 6.52 19.20 4.06
CA THR A 515 6.49 19.26 5.54
C THR A 515 6.77 20.66 6.09
N GLY A 516 7.33 21.56 5.29
CA GLY A 516 7.81 22.87 5.76
C GLY A 516 9.09 22.80 6.61
N VAL A 517 9.69 21.62 6.76
CA VAL A 517 10.95 21.41 7.47
C VAL A 517 12.12 21.66 6.54
N SER A 518 13.20 22.26 7.04
CA SER A 518 14.39 22.49 6.20
C SER A 518 15.00 21.15 5.75
N ALA A 519 15.43 21.06 4.50
CA ALA A 519 16.08 19.85 3.98
C ALA A 519 17.30 19.43 4.82
N SER A 520 18.03 20.38 5.40
CA SER A 520 19.16 20.11 6.31
C SER A 520 18.77 19.53 7.67
N SER A 521 17.50 19.65 8.06
CA SER A 521 16.96 19.09 9.31
C SER A 521 16.23 17.76 9.09
N LEU A 522 16.15 17.29 7.85
CA LEU A 522 15.56 16.01 7.50
C LEU A 522 16.69 14.99 7.34
N HIS A 523 16.60 13.89 8.10
CA HIS A 523 17.56 12.81 8.04
C HIS A 523 16.91 11.57 7.43
N LEU A 524 17.51 11.06 6.35
CA LEU A 524 17.08 9.81 5.74
C LEU A 524 17.22 8.70 6.78
N HIS A 525 16.10 8.10 7.15
CA HIS A 525 16.03 7.12 8.23
C HIS A 525 15.97 5.69 7.70
N TRP A 526 15.09 5.45 6.74
CA TRP A 526 14.85 4.13 6.19
C TRP A 526 14.40 4.20 4.73
N VAL A 527 14.80 3.21 3.94
CA VAL A 527 14.32 3.04 2.56
C VAL A 527 14.00 1.57 2.32
N ASP A 528 12.82 1.34 1.77
CA ASP A 528 12.33 0.03 1.37
C ASP A 528 11.98 0.04 -0.12
N ALA A 529 12.47 -0.96 -0.86
CA ALA A 529 12.18 -1.11 -2.28
C ALA A 529 10.83 -1.81 -2.45
N ARG A 530 9.82 -1.08 -2.92
CA ARG A 530 8.43 -1.54 -2.93
C ARG A 530 7.81 -1.58 -4.33
N LEU A 531 6.68 -2.25 -4.39
CA LEU A 531 5.84 -2.31 -5.57
C LEU A 531 4.52 -1.64 -5.20
N PHE A 532 4.15 -0.64 -5.96
CA PHE A 532 2.96 0.13 -5.72
C PHE A 532 1.96 -0.02 -6.85
N ASP A 533 0.71 0.35 -6.62
CA ASP A 533 -0.16 0.80 -7.69
C ASP A 533 0.37 2.11 -8.33
N ARG A 534 -0.31 2.59 -9.37
CA ARG A 534 0.05 3.85 -10.04
C ARG A 534 -0.03 5.09 -9.13
N CYS A 535 -0.77 5.04 -8.03
CA CYS A 535 -0.83 6.11 -7.05
C CYS A 535 0.19 5.94 -5.94
N LEU A 536 1.15 5.03 -6.07
CA LEU A 536 2.12 4.77 -5.02
C LEU A 536 1.45 4.27 -3.71
N ASN A 537 0.36 3.50 -3.81
CA ASN A 537 -0.47 3.02 -2.69
C ASN A 537 -0.95 4.13 -1.75
N THR A 538 -1.20 5.34 -2.29
CA THR A 538 -1.69 6.49 -1.50
C THR A 538 -3.19 6.72 -1.60
N ALA A 539 -3.88 6.09 -2.56
CA ALA A 539 -5.33 6.18 -2.66
C ALA A 539 -5.98 5.12 -1.77
N GLU A 540 -7.10 5.48 -1.15
CA GLU A 540 -7.93 4.54 -0.38
C GLU A 540 -8.64 3.51 -1.29
N ASP A 541 -8.75 3.79 -2.59
CA ASP A 541 -9.39 2.92 -3.58
C ASP A 541 -8.46 2.53 -4.75
N ALA A 542 -8.43 1.24 -5.08
CA ALA A 542 -7.61 0.70 -6.18
C ALA A 542 -8.13 1.09 -7.58
N ILE A 543 -9.32 1.72 -7.68
CA ILE A 543 -9.96 2.02 -8.97
C ILE A 543 -9.32 3.24 -9.62
N SER A 544 -8.94 4.22 -8.80
CA SER A 544 -8.46 5.53 -9.24
C SER A 544 -7.06 5.54 -9.81
N CYS A 545 -6.23 4.65 -9.28
CA CYS A 545 -4.85 4.48 -9.68
C CYS A 545 -4.76 3.72 -11.00
N GLY A 546 -5.87 3.16 -11.48
CA GLY A 546 -5.79 2.21 -12.58
C GLY A 546 -4.94 1.00 -12.18
N THR A 547 -4.51 0.26 -13.19
CA THR A 547 -4.10 -1.13 -13.02
C THR A 547 -2.58 -1.30 -13.06
N ASP A 548 -1.82 -0.21 -13.18
CA ASP A 548 -0.37 -0.30 -13.38
C ASP A 548 0.33 -0.56 -12.05
N ILE A 549 1.11 -1.65 -12.01
CA ILE A 549 2.01 -1.92 -10.89
C ILE A 549 3.34 -1.24 -11.21
N ARG A 550 3.81 -0.39 -10.30
CA ARG A 550 5.03 0.41 -10.43
C ARG A 550 6.03 0.09 -9.32
N PRO A 551 7.30 -0.16 -9.65
CA PRO A 551 8.37 -0.20 -8.67
C PRO A 551 8.65 1.19 -8.13
N GLY A 552 9.16 1.22 -6.90
CA GLY A 552 9.57 2.47 -6.30
C GLY A 552 10.20 2.31 -4.93
N TRP A 553 10.22 3.41 -4.19
CA TRP A 553 10.84 3.51 -2.88
C TRP A 553 9.81 3.99 -1.86
N ALA A 554 9.68 3.27 -0.74
CA ALA A 554 9.09 3.79 0.47
C ALA A 554 10.21 4.33 1.36
N VAL A 555 10.21 5.64 1.58
CA VAL A 555 11.28 6.38 2.22
C VAL A 555 10.78 7.04 3.48
N GLN A 556 11.52 6.90 4.57
CA GLN A 556 11.22 7.54 5.84
C GLN A 556 12.28 8.58 6.18
N PHE A 557 11.83 9.77 6.59
CA PHE A 557 12.68 10.84 7.10
C PHE A 557 12.35 11.14 8.55
N LEU A 558 13.40 11.35 9.35
CA LEU A 558 13.30 11.91 10.69
C LEU A 558 13.48 13.42 10.65
N GLY A 559 12.66 14.11 11.44
CA GLY A 559 12.71 15.56 11.61
C GLY A 559 13.61 16.02 12.74
N PRO A 560 13.76 17.35 12.90
CA PRO A 560 14.45 17.88 14.06
C PRO A 560 13.71 17.47 15.33
N GLN A 561 14.47 17.04 16.33
CA GLN A 561 13.94 16.77 17.65
C GLN A 561 13.25 18.04 18.18
N THR A 562 11.95 17.96 18.39
CA THR A 562 11.22 19.07 19.00
C THR A 562 11.54 19.06 20.50
N ASN A 563 11.79 20.23 21.10
CA ASN A 563 11.99 20.38 22.56
C ASN A 563 10.75 20.01 23.42
N SER A 564 9.75 19.35 22.83
CA SER A 564 8.61 18.78 23.53
C SER A 564 9.09 17.63 24.41
N THR A 565 8.47 17.46 25.58
CA THR A 565 8.63 16.29 26.45
C THR A 565 8.15 14.97 25.80
N ASP A 566 7.74 15.00 24.53
CA ASP A 566 7.36 13.83 23.74
C ASP A 566 8.62 13.10 23.25
N TRP A 567 8.73 11.82 23.61
CA TRP A 567 9.92 10.98 23.39
C TRP A 567 10.11 10.48 21.94
N GLY A 568 9.78 11.30 20.94
CA GLY A 568 9.85 10.89 19.54
C GLY A 568 10.27 11.99 18.58
N GLU A 569 11.05 11.60 17.58
CA GLU A 569 11.35 12.46 16.43
C GLU A 569 10.18 12.37 15.44
N PRO A 570 9.75 13.48 14.81
CA PRO A 570 8.75 13.41 13.76
C PRO A 570 9.23 12.47 12.63
N LEU A 571 8.35 11.56 12.22
CA LEU A 571 8.62 10.59 11.16
C LEU A 571 7.67 10.82 10.00
N TRP A 572 8.21 11.09 8.82
CA TRP A 572 7.44 11.20 7.59
C TRP A 572 7.74 10.03 6.67
N THR A 573 6.70 9.36 6.19
CA THR A 573 6.82 8.31 5.18
C THR A 573 6.38 8.83 3.83
N PHE A 574 7.25 8.72 2.84
CA PHE A 574 7.01 9.08 1.45
C PHE A 574 7.07 7.83 0.59
N HIS A 575 6.21 7.74 -0.41
CA HIS A 575 6.40 6.80 -1.50
C HIS A 575 6.82 7.56 -2.76
N THR A 576 7.66 6.94 -3.57
CA THR A 576 8.07 7.50 -4.87
C THR A 576 8.23 6.42 -5.91
N ASN A 577 8.10 6.75 -7.19
CA ASN A 577 8.54 5.88 -8.28
C ASN A 577 10.08 5.73 -8.32
N LEU A 578 10.59 4.84 -9.17
CA LEU A 578 12.03 4.55 -9.28
C LEU A 578 12.90 5.79 -9.55
N THR A 579 12.37 6.77 -10.29
CA THR A 579 13.12 7.97 -10.72
C THR A 579 13.04 9.15 -9.75
N GLY A 580 12.22 9.08 -8.69
CA GLY A 580 12.04 10.23 -7.80
C GLY A 580 11.21 11.37 -8.40
N THR A 581 10.48 11.13 -9.49
CA THR A 581 9.74 12.17 -10.22
C THR A 581 8.30 12.32 -9.73
N ASP A 582 7.73 11.29 -9.11
CA ASP A 582 6.45 11.34 -8.40
C ASP A 582 6.71 10.97 -6.94
N VAL A 583 6.62 11.95 -6.03
CA VAL A 583 6.90 11.77 -4.58
C VAL A 583 5.67 12.18 -3.78
N ARG A 584 5.14 11.26 -2.99
CA ARG A 584 3.90 11.46 -2.23
C ARG A 584 4.11 11.18 -0.75
N LEU A 585 3.71 12.13 0.10
CA LEU A 585 3.60 11.92 1.53
C LEU A 585 2.44 10.95 1.83
N VAL A 586 2.72 9.90 2.60
CA VAL A 586 1.77 8.83 2.93
C VAL A 586 1.34 8.89 4.37
N ASN A 587 2.30 9.13 5.28
CA ASN A 587 2.04 9.13 6.70
C ASN A 587 2.93 10.16 7.42
N GLN A 588 2.38 10.75 8.48
CA GLN A 588 3.10 11.57 9.44
C GLN A 588 2.88 10.95 10.82
N GLY A 589 3.98 10.62 11.51
CA GLY A 589 3.93 10.03 12.85
C GLY A 589 5.07 10.52 13.71
N GLN A 590 5.27 9.83 14.82
CA GLN A 590 6.44 9.98 15.67
C GLN A 590 7.22 8.67 15.67
N TRP A 591 8.51 8.76 15.48
CA TRP A 591 9.43 7.66 15.70
C TRP A 591 9.95 7.72 17.13
N ALA A 592 9.73 6.64 17.88
CA ALA A 592 10.42 6.40 19.13
C ALA A 592 11.42 5.26 18.91
N PRO A 593 12.70 5.43 19.29
CA PRO A 593 13.65 4.34 19.25
C PRO A 593 13.12 3.16 20.08
N PRO A 594 13.20 1.92 19.57
CA PRO A 594 12.96 0.73 20.38
C PRO A 594 13.93 0.75 21.57
N PRO A 595 13.47 0.36 22.77
CA PRO A 595 14.24 0.47 24.01
C PRO A 595 15.45 -0.44 24.05
#